data_AF-A0A314UUG1-F1
#
_entry.id   AF-A0A314UUG1-F1
#
_cell.length_a   1.000
_cell.length_b   1.000
_cell.length_c   1.000
_cell.angle_alpha   90.00
_cell.angle_beta   90.00
_cell.angle_gamma   90.00
#
_symmetry.space_group_name_H-M   'P 1'
#
loop_
_entity.id
_entity.type
_entity.pdbx_description
1 polymer ?
#
loop_
_entity_poly.entity_id
_entity_poly.type
_entity_poly.pdbx_seq_one_letter_code
_entity_poly.pdbx_strand_id
1 'polypeptide(L)'
;MRHVVALRYHHPLSSSSPLVSATTAAAPADADPLISPLPYRDLRNPNSAPDNSTYLDPPAYADVIFSPFDADTIAESNGIESPGKSSDNSSSYSLSRSPSSTSEYIKITVSNPQKEQETTNSIVPGGNTYVTYLITTRTNIPDFGGSEFGVRRRFRDVVTLSDRLAESYRGVFIPPRPDKSVVESQVMQKQEFVEQRRVALEKYLRRLASHPVIKRSDELKVFLQVQGRLPLPLTTDVASRMLDGAVKLPKQLFGESGAVLAPQEVVQPAKGGRDLLRLFKELKQSMSNDWGASKPLVGEEDKEFLEKKEKMQELEQQLSNASQQAESLVKAQQDMGETMGELGLAFIKLTKFENEEALFNSQRVRAADMKNVATAAVKASRFYRELNAQTVKHLDTFHEYLGLMLAVNSAFSDRSSALLTVQTLLSELDTLQSRAEKLEVQSNKIFGGDKSRIRKLEELNETIRVTEDAKNVAIREYERIKENNKSELERLDNERHADFLNMLKGFVLNQVGYAEKISNVWSKVAEETSSYSREST
;
A
#
# COMPACT_ATOMS: atom_id res chain seq x y z
N MET A 1 -0.85 -22.87 15.57
CA MET A 1 -2.25 -23.33 15.73
C MET A 1 -3.17 -22.19 15.33
N ARG A 2 -3.72 -22.22 14.11
CA ARG A 2 -4.73 -21.27 13.62
C ARG A 2 -6.10 -21.91 13.85
N HIS A 3 -6.98 -21.26 14.61
CA HIS A 3 -8.40 -21.59 14.62
C HIS A 3 -9.14 -20.59 13.73
N VAL A 4 -9.72 -21.13 12.66
CA VAL A 4 -10.63 -20.46 11.73
C VAL A 4 -12.05 -20.67 12.28
N VAL A 5 -12.78 -19.57 12.50
CA VAL A 5 -14.22 -19.63 12.77
C VAL A 5 -14.93 -19.13 11.51
N ALA A 6 -15.62 -20.05 10.85
CA ALA A 6 -16.50 -19.77 9.71
C ALA A 6 -17.91 -19.46 10.24
N LEU A 7 -18.46 -18.30 9.86
CA LEU A 7 -19.87 -17.97 10.09
C LEU A 7 -20.68 -18.31 8.82
N ARG A 8 -21.57 -19.29 8.95
CA ARG A 8 -22.64 -19.61 7.99
C ARG A 8 -23.86 -18.74 8.31
N TYR A 9 -24.37 -18.00 7.33
CA TYR A 9 -25.69 -17.38 7.40
C TYR A 9 -26.76 -18.37 6.92
N HIS A 10 -27.74 -18.62 7.79
CA HIS A 10 -29.00 -19.29 7.46
C HIS A 10 -30.09 -18.22 7.26
N HIS A 11 -30.91 -18.37 6.22
CA HIS A 11 -32.23 -17.73 6.15
C HIS A 11 -33.32 -18.79 5.84
N PRO A 12 -34.56 -18.63 6.33
CA PRO A 12 -35.59 -19.66 6.33
C PRO A 12 -36.58 -19.58 5.15
N LEU A 13 -37.29 -20.69 4.95
CA LEU A 13 -38.28 -21.00 3.91
C LEU A 13 -39.71 -20.46 4.21
N SER A 14 -40.49 -20.18 3.16
CA SER A 14 -41.94 -20.49 2.98
C SER A 14 -42.39 -20.06 1.56
N SER A 15 -42.64 -20.97 0.59
CA SER A 15 -43.85 -21.74 0.24
C SER A 15 -44.84 -21.04 -0.73
N SER A 16 -45.04 -21.64 -1.91
CA SER A 16 -46.34 -21.97 -2.56
C SER A 16 -46.17 -22.41 -4.03
N SER A 17 -46.68 -23.61 -4.34
CA SER A 17 -46.74 -24.29 -5.66
C SER A 17 -48.08 -23.99 -6.39
N PRO A 18 -48.57 -24.72 -7.43
CA PRO A 18 -48.01 -25.79 -8.30
C PRO A 18 -48.44 -25.75 -9.82
N LEU A 19 -48.15 -26.86 -10.54
CA LEU A 19 -48.81 -27.48 -11.73
C LEU A 19 -48.06 -27.31 -13.08
N VAL A 20 -47.79 -28.31 -13.93
CA VAL A 20 -48.36 -29.66 -14.18
C VAL A 20 -47.30 -30.65 -14.73
N SER A 21 -47.41 -31.94 -14.38
CA SER A 21 -46.65 -33.09 -14.90
C SER A 21 -47.14 -33.62 -16.26
N ALA A 22 -46.28 -34.29 -17.04
CA ALA A 22 -46.55 -35.66 -17.54
C ALA A 22 -45.39 -36.27 -18.36
N THR A 23 -45.11 -37.53 -18.01
CA THR A 23 -44.29 -38.59 -18.61
C THR A 23 -44.71 -39.05 -20.01
N THR A 24 -43.79 -39.55 -20.84
CA THR A 24 -43.70 -40.97 -21.29
C THR A 24 -42.59 -41.22 -22.32
N ALA A 25 -42.08 -42.45 -22.32
CA ALA A 25 -41.05 -43.00 -23.19
C ALA A 25 -41.65 -43.73 -24.41
N ALA A 26 -40.96 -43.70 -25.56
CA ALA A 26 -40.92 -44.77 -26.58
C ALA A 26 -39.80 -44.49 -27.61
N ALA A 27 -39.05 -45.53 -27.99
CA ALA A 27 -37.98 -45.57 -29.00
C ALA A 27 -38.52 -46.18 -30.33
N PRO A 28 -37.70 -46.55 -31.35
CA PRO A 28 -36.54 -45.91 -32.02
C PRO A 28 -36.67 -45.91 -33.58
N ALA A 29 -35.75 -45.24 -34.30
CA ALA A 29 -35.10 -45.68 -35.55
C ALA A 29 -34.37 -44.50 -36.23
N ASP A 30 -33.03 -44.54 -36.27
CA ASP A 30 -32.22 -44.77 -37.47
C ASP A 30 -30.75 -44.38 -37.22
N ALA A 31 -29.87 -45.19 -37.80
CA ALA A 31 -28.44 -45.29 -37.57
C ALA A 31 -27.62 -44.23 -38.32
N ASP A 32 -26.43 -43.89 -37.81
CA ASP A 32 -25.15 -44.22 -38.46
C ASP A 32 -23.94 -43.95 -37.51
N PRO A 33 -22.79 -44.64 -37.69
CA PRO A 33 -21.85 -44.96 -36.65
C PRO A 33 -20.53 -44.18 -36.78
N LEU A 34 -19.60 -44.50 -35.88
CA LEU A 34 -18.15 -44.19 -35.84
C LEU A 34 -17.70 -43.51 -34.55
N ILE A 35 -18.05 -44.10 -33.41
CA ILE A 35 -17.24 -44.01 -32.19
C ILE A 35 -17.20 -45.40 -31.55
N SER A 36 -16.11 -46.13 -31.73
CA SER A 36 -15.68 -47.18 -30.81
C SER A 36 -14.17 -47.46 -30.99
N PRO A 37 -13.39 -47.51 -29.89
CA PRO A 37 -11.95 -47.75 -29.91
C PRO A 37 -11.62 -49.25 -29.98
N LEU A 38 -10.45 -49.60 -30.51
CA LEU A 38 -9.92 -50.97 -30.48
C LEU A 38 -9.00 -51.22 -29.26
N PRO A 39 -9.01 -52.43 -28.67
CA PRO A 39 -8.36 -52.70 -27.39
C PRO A 39 -6.91 -53.16 -27.51
N TYR A 40 -6.22 -52.98 -26.38
CA TYR A 40 -4.90 -53.50 -26.01
C TYR A 40 -4.57 -54.91 -26.51
N ARG A 41 -3.31 -55.10 -26.93
CA ARG A 41 -2.60 -56.39 -26.87
C ARG A 41 -1.28 -56.18 -26.13
N ASP A 42 -1.09 -56.98 -25.10
CA ASP A 42 0.04 -56.99 -24.19
C ASP A 42 0.72 -58.36 -24.28
N LEU A 43 2.00 -58.42 -24.66
CA LEU A 43 2.85 -59.62 -24.57
C LEU A 43 4.34 -59.24 -24.33
N ARG A 44 4.78 -59.45 -23.08
CA ARG A 44 6.14 -59.84 -22.60
C ARG A 44 6.81 -60.87 -23.57
N ASN A 45 8.12 -60.97 -23.84
CA ASN A 45 9.40 -60.69 -23.14
C ASN A 45 10.59 -60.78 -24.19
N PRO A 46 11.90 -60.88 -23.84
CA PRO A 46 12.96 -59.91 -24.13
C PRO A 46 14.07 -60.40 -25.11
N ASN A 47 15.08 -59.55 -25.35
CA ASN A 47 16.37 -59.77 -26.04
C ASN A 47 16.45 -59.36 -27.52
N SER A 48 16.78 -58.09 -27.76
CA SER A 48 17.91 -57.67 -28.60
C SER A 48 18.11 -56.16 -28.52
N ALA A 49 19.33 -55.73 -28.25
CA ALA A 49 19.88 -54.40 -28.57
C ALA A 49 20.99 -54.62 -29.63
N PRO A 50 21.58 -53.60 -30.27
CA PRO A 50 21.39 -52.15 -30.10
C PRO A 50 21.17 -51.38 -31.43
N ASP A 51 20.73 -50.11 -31.37
CA ASP A 51 21.48 -48.95 -31.89
C ASP A 51 20.66 -47.65 -32.00
N ASN A 52 21.26 -46.59 -31.44
CA ASN A 52 21.11 -45.15 -31.71
C ASN A 52 19.70 -44.54 -31.86
N SER A 53 19.17 -44.00 -30.76
CA SER A 53 18.33 -42.80 -30.80
C SER A 53 18.96 -41.69 -29.96
N THR A 54 19.65 -40.76 -30.63
CA THR A 54 20.01 -39.47 -30.04
C THR A 54 18.75 -38.61 -30.02
N TYR A 55 17.92 -38.77 -28.99
CA TYR A 55 16.87 -37.80 -28.70
C TYR A 55 17.57 -36.52 -28.28
N LEU A 56 17.72 -35.59 -29.21
CA LEU A 56 18.20 -34.24 -28.88
C LEU A 56 17.10 -33.57 -28.06
N ASP A 57 17.36 -33.38 -26.77
CA ASP A 57 16.53 -32.52 -25.93
C ASP A 57 16.44 -31.13 -26.58
N PRO A 58 15.23 -30.60 -26.83
CA PRO A 58 15.07 -29.28 -27.40
C PRO A 58 15.38 -28.20 -26.34
N PRO A 59 15.87 -27.02 -26.77
CA PRO A 59 16.32 -25.97 -25.86
C PRO A 59 15.20 -25.50 -24.93
N ALA A 60 15.58 -25.12 -23.72
CA ALA A 60 14.65 -24.64 -22.71
C ALA A 60 14.13 -23.24 -23.09
N TYR A 61 12.98 -22.86 -22.55
CA TYR A 61 12.33 -21.56 -22.76
C TYR A 61 13.28 -20.34 -22.65
N ALA A 62 14.30 -20.44 -21.80
CA ALA A 62 15.32 -19.41 -21.62
C ALA A 62 16.19 -19.17 -22.87
N ASP A 63 16.43 -20.19 -23.69
CA ASP A 63 17.37 -20.12 -24.81
C ASP A 63 16.79 -19.36 -26.02
N VAL A 64 15.46 -19.32 -26.15
CA VAL A 64 14.76 -18.59 -27.22
C VAL A 64 14.62 -17.09 -26.89
N ILE A 65 14.78 -16.71 -25.62
CA ILE A 65 14.62 -15.33 -25.14
C ILE A 65 15.86 -14.47 -25.41
N PHE A 66 17.06 -15.08 -25.51
CA PHE A 66 18.33 -14.35 -25.54
C PHE A 66 19.04 -14.29 -26.90
N SER A 67 18.48 -14.84 -27.98
CA SER A 67 19.06 -14.67 -29.31
C SER A 67 18.52 -13.38 -29.97
N PRO A 68 19.35 -12.36 -30.24
CA PRO A 68 18.96 -11.26 -31.12
C PRO A 68 18.93 -11.82 -32.54
N PHE A 69 17.73 -12.03 -33.10
CA PHE A 69 17.60 -12.43 -34.50
C PHE A 69 18.11 -11.31 -35.41
N ASP A 70 18.96 -11.71 -36.37
CA ASP A 70 19.83 -10.88 -37.21
C ASP A 70 19.16 -9.65 -37.86
N ALA A 71 19.83 -8.51 -37.72
CA ALA A 71 19.44 -7.22 -38.29
C ALA A 71 20.04 -6.95 -39.69
N ASP A 72 20.46 -7.98 -40.43
CA ASP A 72 21.25 -7.83 -41.67
C ASP A 72 20.53 -8.23 -42.98
N THR A 73 19.20 -8.24 -43.03
CA THR A 73 18.45 -8.51 -44.29
C THR A 73 17.37 -7.48 -44.61
N ILE A 74 17.68 -6.19 -44.45
CA ILE A 74 16.92 -5.11 -45.09
C ILE A 74 17.90 -4.14 -45.74
N ALA A 75 18.56 -4.59 -46.80
CA ALA A 75 19.20 -3.72 -47.77
C ALA A 75 18.96 -4.30 -49.17
N GLU A 76 18.62 -3.42 -50.10
CA GLU A 76 18.38 -3.64 -51.55
C GLU A 76 16.94 -4.01 -51.97
N SER A 77 16.14 -2.99 -52.30
CA SER A 77 15.76 -2.69 -53.69
C SER A 77 14.65 -1.62 -53.76
N ASN A 78 15.00 -0.39 -54.16
CA ASN A 78 14.36 0.39 -55.22
C ASN A 78 14.69 1.88 -55.09
N GLY A 79 15.63 2.32 -55.93
CA GLY A 79 15.86 3.72 -56.24
C GLY A 79 15.03 4.16 -57.44
N ILE A 80 14.48 5.36 -57.36
CA ILE A 80 14.18 6.24 -58.50
C ILE A 80 14.62 7.66 -58.10
N GLU A 81 15.49 8.25 -58.92
CA GLU A 81 16.16 9.56 -58.79
C GLU A 81 15.20 10.76 -59.00
N SER A 82 15.21 11.77 -58.10
CA SER A 82 15.78 13.15 -58.23
C SER A 82 14.93 14.19 -59.01
N PRO A 83 15.17 15.53 -58.92
CA PRO A 83 16.08 16.34 -58.07
C PRO A 83 15.28 17.41 -57.25
N GLY A 84 15.76 18.22 -56.28
CA GLY A 84 17.06 18.74 -55.87
C GLY A 84 16.84 20.21 -55.43
N LYS A 85 17.24 20.58 -54.19
CA LYS A 85 17.83 21.87 -53.82
C LYS A 85 18.15 21.96 -52.32
N SER A 86 19.43 22.24 -52.10
CA SER A 86 20.18 22.52 -50.88
C SER A 86 19.73 23.75 -50.10
N SER A 87 19.83 23.71 -48.77
CA SER A 87 20.64 24.68 -48.01
C SER A 87 20.61 24.36 -46.51
N ASP A 88 21.81 24.16 -45.96
CA ASP A 88 22.12 24.11 -44.54
C ASP A 88 21.64 25.36 -43.79
N ASN A 89 21.12 25.19 -42.57
CA ASN A 89 21.51 26.09 -41.48
C ASN A 89 21.27 25.44 -40.11
N SER A 90 22.38 25.15 -39.43
CA SER A 90 22.45 24.89 -38.01
C SER A 90 22.15 26.17 -37.23
N SER A 91 21.15 26.14 -36.38
CA SER A 91 20.95 27.20 -35.39
C SER A 91 20.33 26.58 -34.13
N SER A 92 21.21 26.40 -33.15
CA SER A 92 20.92 26.16 -31.76
C SER A 92 20.04 27.28 -31.20
N TYR A 93 18.74 27.02 -31.09
CA TYR A 93 17.84 27.86 -30.32
C TYR A 93 17.85 27.37 -28.87
N SER A 94 18.81 27.87 -28.11
CA SER A 94 18.73 27.94 -26.66
C SER A 94 17.52 28.79 -26.28
N LEU A 95 16.37 28.14 -26.09
CA LEU A 95 15.21 28.73 -25.42
C LEU A 95 15.55 28.84 -23.93
N SER A 96 16.19 29.95 -23.59
CA SER A 96 16.21 30.53 -22.25
C SER A 96 14.77 30.77 -21.81
N ARG A 97 14.17 29.74 -21.20
CA ARG A 97 12.89 29.84 -20.51
C ARG A 97 13.16 30.41 -19.12
N SER A 98 12.85 31.69 -18.96
CA SER A 98 12.79 32.38 -17.67
C SER A 98 11.98 31.54 -16.65
N PRO A 99 12.40 31.45 -15.38
CA PRO A 99 11.70 30.65 -14.38
C PRO A 99 10.44 31.39 -13.95
N SER A 100 9.31 31.07 -14.57
CA SER A 100 8.01 31.47 -14.08
C SER A 100 7.69 30.67 -12.80
N SER A 101 7.70 31.34 -11.66
CA SER A 101 7.22 30.91 -10.33
C SER A 101 7.79 29.58 -9.82
N THR A 102 8.95 29.62 -9.13
CA THR A 102 9.53 28.42 -8.53
C THR A 102 8.77 28.02 -7.28
N SER A 103 7.70 27.23 -7.44
CA SER A 103 7.07 26.54 -6.31
C SER A 103 8.13 25.84 -5.46
N GLU A 104 8.02 25.95 -4.14
CA GLU A 104 8.91 25.25 -3.21
C GLU A 104 8.88 23.74 -3.47
N TYR A 105 10.02 23.06 -3.48
CA TYR A 105 10.10 21.61 -3.69
C TYR A 105 11.17 20.98 -2.79
N ILE A 106 10.96 19.72 -2.44
CA ILE A 106 11.98 18.85 -1.84
C ILE A 106 12.00 17.56 -2.67
N LYS A 107 13.12 17.29 -3.34
CA LYS A 107 13.35 16.07 -4.11
C LYS A 107 14.29 15.16 -3.35
N ILE A 108 13.84 13.94 -3.08
CA ILE A 108 14.59 12.95 -2.30
C ILE A 108 14.92 11.75 -3.19
N THR A 109 16.15 11.26 -3.09
CA THR A 109 16.58 9.96 -3.63
C THR A 109 17.23 9.14 -2.53
N VAL A 110 17.04 7.83 -2.56
CA VAL A 110 17.65 6.89 -1.61
C VAL A 110 18.51 5.93 -2.39
N SER A 111 19.79 5.82 -2.05
CA SER A 111 20.76 5.07 -2.86
C SER A 111 21.85 4.43 -1.99
N ASN A 112 22.79 3.73 -2.64
CA ASN A 112 24.02 3.23 -2.03
C ASN A 112 23.80 2.51 -0.68
N PRO A 113 23.09 1.37 -0.69
CA PRO A 113 22.92 0.56 0.51
C PRO A 113 24.28 0.03 0.99
N GLN A 114 24.62 0.28 2.25
CA GLN A 114 25.87 -0.20 2.84
C GLN A 114 25.59 -0.97 4.11
N LYS A 115 26.28 -2.11 4.28
CA LYS A 115 26.24 -2.87 5.52
C LYS A 115 27.25 -2.26 6.49
N GLU A 116 26.74 -1.72 7.59
CA GLU A 116 27.55 -1.18 8.68
C GLU A 116 27.50 -2.13 9.88
N GLN A 117 28.56 -2.09 10.69
CA GLN A 117 28.66 -2.82 11.95
C GLN A 117 28.68 -1.80 13.09
N GLU A 118 27.80 -1.96 14.06
CA GLU A 118 27.74 -1.08 15.22
C GLU A 118 29.00 -1.28 16.07
N THR A 119 29.82 -0.22 16.23
CA THR A 119 31.08 -0.24 16.98
C THR A 119 30.91 -0.06 18.49
N THR A 120 29.67 -0.03 19.00
CA THR A 120 29.41 0.06 20.44
C THR A 120 29.78 -1.26 21.10
N ASN A 121 30.96 -1.32 21.75
CA ASN A 121 31.49 -2.32 22.70
C ASN A 121 30.62 -3.55 23.00
N SER A 122 30.22 -4.31 21.97
CA SER A 122 29.46 -5.54 22.13
C SER A 122 30.47 -6.65 22.30
N ILE A 123 30.45 -7.26 23.48
CA ILE A 123 31.31 -8.39 23.87
C ILE A 123 30.99 -9.65 23.02
N VAL A 124 29.95 -9.60 22.18
CA VAL A 124 29.54 -10.69 21.28
C VAL A 124 30.02 -10.43 19.85
N PRO A 125 30.94 -11.26 19.31
CA PRO A 125 31.35 -11.19 17.91
C PRO A 125 30.14 -11.35 16.99
N GLY A 126 29.89 -10.35 16.12
CA GLY A 126 28.85 -10.42 15.08
C GLY A 126 27.47 -9.88 15.44
N GLY A 127 27.28 -9.27 16.63
CA GLY A 127 25.94 -8.96 17.16
C GLY A 127 25.10 -7.94 16.39
N ASN A 128 25.64 -6.83 15.89
CA ASN A 128 24.81 -5.70 15.43
C ASN A 128 25.22 -5.16 14.05
N THR A 129 25.01 -5.94 12.98
CA THR A 129 25.12 -5.40 11.62
C THR A 129 23.78 -4.86 11.12
N TYR A 130 23.76 -3.67 10.53
CA TYR A 130 22.58 -3.05 9.94
C TYR A 130 22.89 -2.47 8.55
N VAL A 131 21.85 -2.19 7.77
CA VAL A 131 22.00 -1.54 6.45
C VAL A 131 21.65 -0.07 6.59
N THR A 132 22.53 0.79 6.08
CA THR A 132 22.29 2.23 5.92
C THR A 132 22.11 2.57 4.44
N TYR A 133 21.38 3.64 4.20
CA TYR A 133 21.08 4.16 2.88
C TYR A 133 21.53 5.61 2.80
N LEU A 134 22.08 6.03 1.67
CA LEU A 134 22.36 7.42 1.37
C LEU A 134 21.07 8.10 0.93
N ILE A 135 20.59 9.04 1.74
CA ILE A 135 19.45 9.89 1.43
C ILE A 135 20.02 11.20 0.89
N THR A 136 19.80 11.45 -0.39
CA THR A 136 20.18 12.71 -1.03
C THR A 136 18.95 13.59 -1.19
N THR A 137 19.05 14.82 -0.71
CA THR A 137 17.97 15.81 -0.74
C THR A 137 18.38 16.99 -1.60
N ARG A 138 17.51 17.38 -2.53
CA ARG A 138 17.62 18.60 -3.34
C ARG A 138 16.42 19.49 -3.09
N THR A 139 16.61 20.76 -2.80
CA THR A 139 15.51 21.67 -2.41
C THR A 139 15.83 23.12 -2.79
N ASN A 140 14.79 23.90 -3.05
CA ASN A 140 14.87 25.37 -3.19
C ASN A 140 14.35 26.11 -1.95
N ILE A 141 14.03 25.38 -0.87
CA ILE A 141 13.50 25.96 0.36
C ILE A 141 14.67 26.57 1.16
N PRO A 142 14.63 27.88 1.47
CA PRO A 142 15.76 28.59 2.10
C PRO A 142 16.11 28.05 3.49
N ASP A 143 15.11 27.56 4.23
CA ASP A 143 15.26 27.01 5.58
C ASP A 143 16.25 25.83 5.66
N PHE A 144 16.52 25.16 4.53
CA PHE A 144 17.47 24.04 4.47
C PHE A 144 18.94 24.47 4.33
N GLY A 145 19.25 25.76 4.19
CA GLY A 145 20.62 26.27 4.20
C GLY A 145 21.53 25.78 3.07
N GLY A 146 20.99 25.06 2.08
CA GLY A 146 21.72 24.49 0.95
C GLY A 146 20.77 23.86 -0.07
N SER A 147 21.22 23.79 -1.33
CA SER A 147 20.39 23.29 -2.45
C SER A 147 20.48 21.78 -2.66
N GLU A 148 21.57 21.15 -2.21
CA GLU A 148 21.79 19.70 -2.29
C GLU A 148 22.68 19.24 -1.12
N PHE A 149 22.25 18.19 -0.42
CA PHE A 149 23.01 17.57 0.67
C PHE A 149 22.61 16.09 0.82
N GLY A 150 23.41 15.32 1.56
CA GLY A 150 23.15 13.90 1.78
C GLY A 150 23.48 13.44 3.19
N VAL A 151 22.64 12.56 3.73
CA VAL A 151 22.81 11.92 5.05
C VAL A 151 22.68 10.41 4.92
N ARG A 152 23.38 9.67 5.79
CA ARG A 152 23.20 8.21 5.90
C ARG A 152 22.19 7.89 7.01
N ARG A 153 21.21 7.05 6.71
CA ARG A 153 20.18 6.61 7.67
C ARG A 153 19.97 5.10 7.60
N ARG A 154 19.72 4.47 8.74
CA ARG A 154 19.21 3.10 8.81
C ARG A 154 17.68 3.09 8.86
N PHE A 155 17.08 1.95 8.56
CA PHE A 155 15.62 1.77 8.65
C PHE A 155 15.04 2.15 10.03
N ARG A 156 15.78 1.87 11.12
CA ARG A 156 15.35 2.24 12.49
C ARG A 156 15.20 3.76 12.67
N ASP A 157 16.04 4.56 12.01
CA ASP A 157 15.94 6.02 12.08
C ASP A 157 14.65 6.51 11.43
N VAL A 158 14.23 5.85 10.34
CA VAL A 158 12.97 6.13 9.64
C VAL A 158 11.77 5.77 10.51
N VAL A 159 11.86 4.67 11.28
CA VAL A 159 10.84 4.33 12.28
C VAL A 159 10.73 5.43 13.34
N THR A 160 11.85 5.90 13.88
CA THR A 160 11.86 7.00 14.85
C THR A 160 11.29 8.30 14.27
N LEU A 161 11.59 8.62 13.01
CA LEU A 161 10.96 9.74 12.31
C LEU A 161 9.45 9.57 12.25
N SER A 162 8.97 8.41 11.80
CA SER A 162 7.54 8.12 11.67
C SER A 162 6.80 8.26 13.00
N ASP A 163 7.37 7.72 14.09
CA ASP A 163 6.76 7.80 15.42
C ASP A 163 6.73 9.25 15.93
N ARG A 164 7.79 10.02 15.67
CA ARG A 164 7.88 11.45 16.04
C ARG A 164 6.88 12.31 15.29
N LEU A 165 6.69 12.04 14.00
CA LEU A 165 5.69 12.73 13.19
C LEU A 165 4.28 12.41 13.70
N ALA A 166 3.99 11.13 13.99
CA ALA A 166 2.69 10.73 14.54
C ALA A 166 2.40 11.37 15.91
N GLU A 167 3.42 11.51 16.77
CA GLU A 167 3.28 12.19 18.07
C GLU A 167 3.03 13.70 17.94
N SER A 168 3.73 14.36 17.01
CA SER A 168 3.76 15.84 16.93
C SER A 168 2.66 16.40 16.05
N TYR A 169 2.19 15.63 15.07
CA TYR A 169 1.18 16.04 14.08
C TYR A 169 -0.09 15.21 14.20
N ARG A 170 -0.65 15.11 15.41
CA ARG A 170 -1.92 14.41 15.66
C ARG A 170 -3.05 14.95 14.78
N GLY A 171 -3.85 14.03 14.26
CA GLY A 171 -4.95 14.34 13.35
C GLY A 171 -4.55 14.63 11.89
N VAL A 172 -3.26 14.55 11.54
CA VAL A 172 -2.76 14.70 10.17
C VAL A 172 -2.65 13.33 9.48
N PHE A 173 -2.98 13.24 8.19
CA PHE A 173 -2.92 11.99 7.43
C PHE A 173 -1.50 11.75 6.93
N ILE A 174 -0.62 11.36 7.85
CA ILE A 174 0.79 11.09 7.56
C ILE A 174 0.89 9.78 6.76
N PRO A 175 1.56 9.79 5.59
CA PRO A 175 1.78 8.58 4.80
C PRO A 175 2.28 7.42 5.67
N PRO A 176 1.81 6.17 5.46
CA PRO A 176 2.32 5.04 6.21
C PRO A 176 3.78 4.78 5.86
N ARG A 177 4.58 4.49 6.87
CA ARG A 177 5.96 4.01 6.67
C ARG A 177 5.95 2.59 6.09
N PRO A 178 7.00 2.18 5.37
CA PRO A 178 7.14 0.80 4.93
C PRO A 178 7.28 -0.16 6.13
N ASP A 179 6.71 -1.35 5.99
CA ASP A 179 6.68 -2.34 7.05
C ASP A 179 8.04 -2.92 7.40
N LYS A 180 8.18 -3.29 8.68
CA LYS A 180 9.30 -4.09 9.16
C LYS A 180 9.07 -5.55 8.74
N SER A 181 9.15 -5.85 7.44
CA SER A 181 8.98 -7.22 6.97
C SER A 181 10.18 -8.08 7.38
N VAL A 182 10.04 -8.79 8.50
CA VAL A 182 11.01 -9.80 8.98
C VAL A 182 10.88 -11.07 8.15
N VAL A 183 9.67 -11.38 7.68
CA VAL A 183 9.37 -12.57 6.88
C VAL A 183 9.98 -12.45 5.48
N GLU A 184 9.80 -11.34 4.78
CA GLU A 184 10.45 -11.12 3.48
C GLU A 184 11.98 -11.12 3.59
N SER A 185 12.53 -10.59 4.69
CA SER A 185 13.98 -10.64 4.94
C SER A 185 14.53 -12.06 5.06
N GLN A 186 13.70 -13.04 5.41
CA GLN A 186 14.09 -14.45 5.58
C GLN A 186 13.82 -15.28 4.31
N VAL A 187 12.82 -14.89 3.53
CA VAL A 187 12.35 -15.64 2.34
C VAL A 187 13.01 -15.16 1.05
N MET A 188 13.38 -13.87 0.97
CA MET A 188 13.98 -13.26 -0.22
C MET A 188 15.51 -13.32 -0.20
N GLN A 189 16.12 -13.22 -1.39
CA GLN A 189 17.57 -13.01 -1.46
C GLN A 189 17.93 -11.69 -0.78
N LYS A 190 19.01 -11.70 0.01
CA LYS A 190 19.40 -10.55 0.83
C LYS A 190 19.54 -9.25 0.03
N GLN A 191 19.99 -9.33 -1.22
CA GLN A 191 20.18 -8.17 -2.09
C GLN A 191 18.86 -7.63 -2.64
N GLU A 192 17.93 -8.51 -3.00
CA GLU A 192 16.59 -8.15 -3.45
C GLU A 192 15.81 -7.42 -2.35
N PHE A 193 15.86 -7.95 -1.12
CA PHE A 193 15.24 -7.33 0.04
C PHE A 193 15.80 -5.93 0.35
N VAL A 194 17.12 -5.76 0.23
CA VAL A 194 17.76 -4.45 0.46
C VAL A 194 17.31 -3.42 -0.58
N GLU A 195 17.17 -3.84 -1.84
CA GLU A 195 16.71 -2.96 -2.92
C GLU A 195 15.21 -2.64 -2.79
N GLN A 196 14.37 -3.63 -2.52
CA GLN A 196 12.94 -3.41 -2.27
C GLN A 196 12.73 -2.42 -1.11
N ARG A 197 13.48 -2.57 -0.02
CA ARG A 197 13.46 -1.61 1.09
C ARG A 197 13.95 -0.23 0.67
N ARG A 198 15.00 -0.13 -0.15
CA ARG A 198 15.49 1.17 -0.67
C ARG A 198 14.40 1.89 -1.47
N VAL A 199 13.72 1.19 -2.38
CA VAL A 199 12.59 1.72 -3.16
C VAL A 199 11.47 2.21 -2.23
N ALA A 200 11.09 1.39 -1.25
CA ALA A 200 10.00 1.71 -0.33
C ALA A 200 10.33 2.92 0.57
N LEU A 201 11.59 3.04 1.03
CA LEU A 201 12.07 4.21 1.76
C LEU A 201 12.05 5.48 0.91
N GLU A 202 12.46 5.40 -0.34
CA GLU A 202 12.41 6.53 -1.28
C GLU A 202 10.97 6.99 -1.51
N LYS A 203 10.05 6.05 -1.76
CA LYS A 203 8.62 6.30 -1.94
C LYS A 203 8.04 7.01 -0.71
N TYR A 204 8.32 6.48 0.48
CA TYR A 204 7.87 7.06 1.75
C TYR A 204 8.37 8.50 1.96
N LEU A 205 9.68 8.73 1.87
CA LEU A 205 10.26 10.05 2.10
C LEU A 205 9.78 11.09 1.08
N ARG A 206 9.60 10.70 -0.19
CA ARG A 206 9.02 11.58 -1.20
C ARG A 206 7.59 12.00 -0.86
N ARG A 207 6.78 11.09 -0.31
CA ARG A 207 5.42 11.42 0.13
C ARG A 207 5.41 12.37 1.33
N LEU A 208 6.33 12.19 2.28
CA LEU A 208 6.48 13.16 3.38
C LEU A 208 6.86 14.55 2.84
N ALA A 209 7.75 14.58 1.84
CA ALA A 209 8.19 15.80 1.17
C ALA A 209 7.12 16.47 0.28
N SER A 210 6.12 15.73 -0.19
CA SER A 210 4.99 16.29 -0.96
C SER A 210 3.85 16.75 -0.06
N HIS A 211 3.73 16.22 1.15
CA HIS A 211 2.67 16.56 2.10
C HIS A 211 2.82 18.02 2.59
N PRO A 212 1.79 18.89 2.47
CA PRO A 212 1.89 20.33 2.74
C PRO A 212 2.41 20.69 4.14
N VAL A 213 1.87 20.02 5.17
CA VAL A 213 2.28 20.22 6.58
C VAL A 213 3.63 19.55 6.87
N ILE A 214 3.78 18.26 6.58
CA ILE A 214 4.96 17.48 6.97
C ILE A 214 6.23 17.93 6.25
N LYS A 215 6.14 18.42 5.01
CA LYS A 215 7.26 18.98 4.26
C LYS A 215 7.98 20.10 5.02
N ARG A 216 7.25 20.84 5.87
CA ARG A 216 7.76 21.96 6.67
C ARG A 216 8.04 21.59 8.14
N SER A 217 7.96 20.30 8.48
CA SER A 217 8.19 19.83 9.84
C SER A 217 9.67 19.89 10.24
N ASP A 218 9.91 20.23 11.50
CA ASP A 218 11.24 20.23 12.08
C ASP A 218 11.81 18.80 12.15
N GLU A 219 10.95 17.80 12.39
CA GLU A 219 11.31 16.39 12.44
C GLU A 219 11.89 15.91 11.11
N LEU A 220 11.21 16.20 9.99
CA LEU A 220 11.69 15.84 8.66
C LEU A 220 12.98 16.61 8.34
N LYS A 221 13.03 17.90 8.67
CA LYS A 221 14.21 18.74 8.43
C LYS A 221 15.45 18.20 9.16
N VAL A 222 15.32 17.93 10.46
CA VAL A 222 16.38 17.32 11.29
C VAL A 222 16.79 15.96 10.73
N PHE A 223 15.81 15.14 10.33
CA PHE A 223 16.08 13.83 9.74
C PHE A 223 16.85 13.90 8.43
N LEU A 224 16.64 14.94 7.61
CA LEU A 224 17.35 15.08 6.33
C LEU A 224 18.72 15.75 6.47
N GLN A 225 18.96 16.56 7.50
CA GLN A 225 20.18 17.37 7.62
C GLN A 225 21.21 16.87 8.65
N VAL A 226 20.77 16.35 9.80
CA VAL A 226 21.70 16.12 10.93
C VAL A 226 22.55 14.87 10.72
N GLN A 227 23.87 15.01 10.61
CA GLN A 227 24.74 13.84 10.50
C GLN A 227 24.78 13.03 11.80
N GLY A 228 24.88 11.70 11.68
CA GLY A 228 25.02 10.81 12.84
C GLY A 228 23.71 10.55 13.60
N ARG A 229 23.81 10.36 14.91
CA ARG A 229 22.67 10.00 15.77
C ARG A 229 21.66 11.14 15.81
N LEU A 230 20.41 10.84 15.47
CA LEU A 230 19.34 11.82 15.55
C LEU A 230 19.19 12.32 17.00
N PRO A 231 19.15 13.64 17.24
CA PRO A 231 18.83 14.22 18.54
C PRO A 231 17.32 14.12 18.85
N LEU A 232 16.59 13.30 18.09
CA LEU A 232 15.20 12.98 18.39
C LEU A 232 15.19 12.00 19.57
N PRO A 233 14.49 12.29 20.68
CA PRO A 233 14.45 11.38 21.80
C PRO A 233 13.92 10.01 21.34
N LEU A 234 14.49 8.92 21.83
CA LEU A 234 14.06 7.58 21.43
C LEU A 234 12.62 7.37 21.93
N THR A 235 11.66 7.24 21.02
CA THR A 235 10.28 6.85 21.38
C THR A 235 10.24 5.34 21.56
N THR A 236 9.62 4.88 22.64
CA THR A 236 9.31 3.46 22.82
C THR A 236 8.23 3.09 21.79
N ASP A 237 8.50 2.05 21.01
CA ASP A 237 7.65 1.53 19.92
C ASP A 237 6.19 1.33 20.39
N VAL A 238 5.20 1.63 19.54
CA VAL A 238 3.77 1.63 19.92
C VAL A 238 3.33 0.26 20.46
N ALA A 239 3.80 -0.83 19.86
CA ALA A 239 3.55 -2.19 20.33
C ALA A 239 4.18 -2.49 21.70
N SER A 240 5.31 -1.84 22.03
CA SER A 240 5.96 -1.98 23.32
C SER A 240 5.23 -1.20 24.44
N ARG A 241 4.47 -0.15 24.10
CA ARG A 241 3.64 0.61 25.05
C ARG A 241 2.49 -0.22 25.63
N MET A 242 1.93 -1.15 24.85
CA MET A 242 0.82 -2.00 25.28
C MET A 242 1.26 -3.17 26.18
N LEU A 243 2.46 -3.70 25.99
CA LEU A 243 2.94 -4.91 26.68
C LEU A 243 3.61 -4.64 28.04
N ASP A 244 4.32 -3.51 28.20
CA ASP A 244 5.01 -3.19 29.47
C ASP A 244 4.03 -2.73 30.59
N GLY A 245 2.81 -2.32 30.22
CA GLY A 245 1.75 -1.94 31.15
C GLY A 245 1.16 -3.11 31.95
N ALA A 246 1.30 -4.34 31.48
CA ALA A 246 0.71 -5.53 32.12
C ALA A 246 1.61 -6.18 33.19
N VAL A 247 2.92 -5.90 33.19
CA VAL A 247 3.90 -6.71 33.95
C VAL A 247 4.29 -6.10 35.32
N LYS A 248 3.87 -4.87 35.63
CA LYS A 248 4.20 -4.17 36.91
C LYS A 248 3.00 -3.92 37.83
N LEU A 249 1.92 -4.67 37.67
CA LEU A 249 0.63 -4.44 38.32
C LEU A 249 0.48 -4.71 39.84
N PRO A 250 1.36 -5.42 40.59
CA PRO A 250 1.05 -5.66 42.01
C PRO A 250 1.48 -4.60 43.04
N LYS A 251 2.25 -3.55 42.70
CA LYS A 251 2.89 -2.67 43.72
C LYS A 251 2.46 -1.20 43.76
N GLN A 252 1.68 -0.69 42.79
CA GLN A 252 1.30 0.73 42.73
C GLN A 252 -0.19 0.99 43.04
N LEU A 253 -0.98 -0.05 43.31
CA LEU A 253 -2.41 0.04 43.59
C LEU A 253 -2.77 0.54 45.01
N PHE A 254 -1.78 0.76 45.90
CA PHE A 254 -2.03 1.07 47.33
C PHE A 254 -1.35 2.34 47.87
N GLY A 255 -0.90 3.26 47.01
CA GLY A 255 -0.18 4.46 47.47
C GLY A 255 -0.83 5.78 47.05
N GLU A 256 -1.41 6.49 48.01
CA GLU A 256 -1.72 7.92 47.91
C GLU A 256 -0.48 8.71 47.49
N SER A 257 -0.54 9.38 46.34
CA SER A 257 0.32 10.52 46.01
C SER A 257 -0.39 11.36 44.95
N GLY A 258 -1.04 12.44 45.41
CA GLY A 258 -1.56 13.51 44.57
C GLY A 258 -0.41 14.33 44.00
N ALA A 259 0.27 13.80 42.97
CA ALA A 259 1.11 14.61 42.12
C ALA A 259 0.22 15.21 41.02
N VAL A 260 -0.08 16.50 41.16
CA VAL A 260 -0.80 17.30 40.18
C VAL A 260 0.03 17.34 38.89
N LEU A 261 -0.53 16.83 37.79
CA LEU A 261 0.10 16.88 36.46
C LEU A 261 0.23 18.34 36.01
N ALA A 262 1.36 18.68 35.40
CA ALA A 262 1.47 19.98 34.74
C ALA A 262 0.43 20.04 33.59
N PRO A 263 -0.30 21.16 33.40
CA PRO A 263 -1.37 21.25 32.40
C PRO A 263 -0.95 20.85 30.97
N GLN A 264 0.31 21.04 30.59
CA GLN A 264 0.84 20.60 29.29
C GLN A 264 1.05 19.08 29.14
N GLU A 265 1.25 18.32 30.22
CA GLU A 265 1.49 16.87 30.14
C GLU A 265 0.23 16.07 29.86
N VAL A 266 -0.95 16.64 30.16
CA VAL A 266 -2.27 16.02 30.00
C VAL A 266 -2.63 15.75 28.53
N VAL A 267 -2.05 16.53 27.61
CA VAL A 267 -2.33 16.47 26.16
C VAL A 267 -1.39 15.53 25.40
N GLN A 268 -0.29 15.10 26.02
CA GLN A 268 0.65 14.19 25.39
C GLN A 268 0.08 12.75 25.33
N PRO A 269 0.40 11.97 24.28
CA PRO A 269 0.08 10.54 24.24
C PRO A 269 0.63 9.84 25.48
N ALA A 270 -0.12 8.92 26.08
CA ALA A 270 0.28 8.22 27.29
C ALA A 270 1.70 7.61 27.19
N LYS A 271 2.61 8.01 28.08
CA LYS A 271 4.00 7.55 28.21
C LYS A 271 4.17 6.72 29.49
N GLY A 272 4.01 5.40 29.39
CA GLY A 272 4.46 4.44 30.41
C GLY A 272 3.65 4.40 31.72
N GLY A 273 4.26 3.84 32.77
CA GLY A 273 3.56 3.37 34.00
C GLY A 273 2.77 4.39 34.82
N ARG A 274 3.04 5.70 34.70
CA ARG A 274 2.28 6.76 35.39
C ARG A 274 1.00 7.16 34.65
N ASP A 275 0.94 6.95 33.34
CA ASP A 275 -0.26 7.16 32.52
C ASP A 275 -1.26 5.99 32.59
N LEU A 276 -0.92 4.86 33.26
CA LEU A 276 -1.88 3.77 33.45
C LEU A 276 -3.10 4.19 34.28
N LEU A 277 -2.94 5.11 35.24
CA LEU A 277 -4.09 5.65 35.99
C LEU A 277 -4.97 6.52 35.12
N ARG A 278 -4.39 7.27 34.18
CA ARG A 278 -5.12 8.06 33.19
C ARG A 278 -5.86 7.14 32.22
N LEU A 279 -5.18 6.14 31.66
CA LEU A 279 -5.76 5.12 30.79
C LEU A 279 -6.87 4.32 31.50
N PHE A 280 -6.71 4.02 32.80
CA PHE A 280 -7.73 3.32 33.58
C PHE A 280 -8.95 4.21 33.84
N LYS A 281 -8.74 5.51 34.12
CA LYS A 281 -9.82 6.50 34.23
C LYS A 281 -10.54 6.69 32.89
N GLU A 282 -9.79 6.84 31.80
CA GLU A 282 -10.30 6.93 30.42
C GLU A 282 -11.10 5.68 30.05
N LEU A 283 -10.61 4.48 30.38
CA LEU A 283 -11.33 3.21 30.18
C LEU A 283 -12.61 3.13 31.01
N LYS A 284 -12.55 3.48 32.29
CA LYS A 284 -13.73 3.54 33.17
C LYS A 284 -14.77 4.53 32.62
N GLN A 285 -14.31 5.69 32.13
CA GLN A 285 -15.17 6.70 31.52
C GLN A 285 -15.78 6.18 30.22
N SER A 286 -15.00 5.52 29.37
CA SER A 286 -15.48 4.89 28.13
C SER A 286 -16.55 3.83 28.40
N MET A 287 -16.35 2.95 29.39
CA MET A 287 -17.34 1.94 29.79
C MET A 287 -18.60 2.59 30.40
N SER A 288 -18.45 3.69 31.13
CA SER A 288 -19.57 4.45 31.67
C SER A 288 -20.41 5.12 30.58
N ASN A 289 -19.77 5.55 29.48
CA ASN A 289 -20.45 6.13 28.32
C ASN A 289 -21.22 5.07 27.51
N ASP A 290 -20.67 3.85 27.38
CA ASP A 290 -21.30 2.74 26.62
C ASP A 290 -22.42 2.00 27.37
N TRP A 291 -22.41 1.99 28.72
CA TRP A 291 -23.38 1.21 29.53
C TRP A 291 -24.58 2.03 30.08
N GLY A 292 -24.84 3.22 29.55
CA GLY A 292 -26.14 3.91 29.72
C GLY A 292 -26.48 4.45 31.12
N ALA A 293 -25.53 4.53 32.05
CA ALA A 293 -25.80 5.09 33.39
C ALA A 293 -25.76 6.63 33.45
N SER A 294 -25.15 7.29 32.47
CA SER A 294 -25.18 8.74 32.28
C SER A 294 -24.82 9.07 30.84
N LYS A 295 -25.64 9.87 30.16
CA LYS A 295 -25.29 10.44 28.85
C LYS A 295 -23.95 11.19 29.02
N PRO A 296 -22.92 10.96 28.18
CA PRO A 296 -21.67 11.72 28.29
C PRO A 296 -22.01 13.21 28.28
N LEU A 297 -21.40 14.00 29.17
CA LEU A 297 -21.69 15.44 29.29
C LEU A 297 -21.50 16.19 27.97
N VAL A 298 -20.66 15.67 27.07
CA VAL A 298 -20.41 16.15 25.70
C VAL A 298 -20.16 14.93 24.82
N GLY A 299 -21.01 14.66 23.81
CA GLY A 299 -20.77 13.61 22.80
C GLY A 299 -19.96 14.14 21.60
N GLU A 300 -19.54 13.25 20.69
CA GLU A 300 -19.10 13.69 19.35
C GLU A 300 -20.35 14.15 18.58
N GLU A 301 -20.68 15.44 18.69
CA GLU A 301 -21.87 16.04 18.06
C GLU A 301 -21.58 16.60 16.67
N ASP A 302 -20.35 16.49 16.19
CA ASP A 302 -19.94 16.90 14.85
C ASP A 302 -20.51 15.94 13.80
N LYS A 303 -21.75 16.21 13.41
CA LYS A 303 -22.49 15.43 12.42
C LYS A 303 -21.75 15.37 11.09
N GLU A 304 -21.11 16.47 10.68
CA GLU A 304 -20.34 16.53 9.44
C GLU A 304 -19.15 15.56 9.49
N PHE A 305 -18.41 15.53 10.61
CA PHE A 305 -17.34 14.56 10.81
C PHE A 305 -17.85 13.12 10.79
N LEU A 306 -18.96 12.81 11.47
CA LEU A 306 -19.52 11.45 11.50
C LEU A 306 -19.92 10.96 10.11
N GLU A 307 -20.59 11.81 9.31
CA GLU A 307 -20.93 11.50 7.92
C GLU A 307 -19.67 11.28 7.05
N LYS A 308 -18.64 12.13 7.21
CA LYS A 308 -17.37 11.96 6.49
C LYS A 308 -16.63 10.70 6.92
N LYS A 309 -16.65 10.36 8.20
CA LYS A 309 -16.04 9.14 8.74
C LYS A 309 -16.70 7.88 8.17
N GLU A 310 -18.02 7.84 8.13
CA GLU A 310 -18.76 6.73 7.50
C GLU A 310 -18.42 6.60 6.01
N LYS A 311 -18.40 7.72 5.27
CA LYS A 311 -17.98 7.74 3.86
C LYS A 311 -16.55 7.23 3.66
N MET A 312 -15.64 7.54 4.59
CA MET A 312 -14.26 7.02 4.53
C MET A 312 -14.19 5.52 4.77
N GLN A 313 -15.01 4.97 5.68
CA GLN A 313 -15.10 3.53 5.90
C GLN A 313 -15.68 2.81 4.68
N GLU A 314 -16.71 3.38 4.06
CA GLU A 314 -17.26 2.85 2.82
C GLU A 314 -16.22 2.88 1.70
N LEU A 315 -15.47 3.99 1.56
CA LEU A 315 -14.39 4.10 0.59
C LEU A 315 -13.31 3.03 0.84
N GLU A 316 -12.89 2.81 2.07
CA GLU A 316 -11.90 1.77 2.42
C GLU A 316 -12.37 0.39 1.96
N GLN A 317 -13.65 0.06 2.17
CA GLN A 317 -14.23 -1.20 1.70
C GLN A 317 -14.26 -1.28 0.16
N GLN A 318 -14.65 -0.19 -0.52
CA GLN A 318 -14.67 -0.12 -1.98
C GLN A 318 -13.26 -0.24 -2.58
N LEU A 319 -12.25 0.40 -1.96
CA LEU A 319 -10.86 0.30 -2.36
C LEU A 319 -10.31 -1.12 -2.21
N SER A 320 -10.67 -1.80 -1.11
CA SER A 320 -10.29 -3.20 -0.89
C SER A 320 -10.85 -4.10 -1.98
N ASN A 321 -12.15 -3.94 -2.30
CA ASN A 321 -12.80 -4.69 -3.37
C ASN A 321 -12.17 -4.38 -4.75
N ALA A 322 -11.93 -3.10 -5.05
CA ALA A 322 -11.31 -2.69 -6.31
C ALA A 322 -9.89 -3.22 -6.47
N SER A 323 -9.11 -3.21 -5.38
CA SER A 323 -7.76 -3.79 -5.33
C SER A 323 -7.78 -5.29 -5.62
N GLN A 324 -8.71 -6.04 -5.04
CA GLN A 324 -8.83 -7.48 -5.30
C GLN A 324 -9.19 -7.77 -6.78
N GLN A 325 -10.05 -6.93 -7.37
CA GLN A 325 -10.39 -7.05 -8.79
C GLN A 325 -9.22 -6.66 -9.69
N ALA A 326 -8.43 -5.66 -9.31
CA ALA A 326 -7.20 -5.28 -10.00
C ALA A 326 -6.17 -6.42 -10.02
N GLU A 327 -5.96 -7.10 -8.88
CA GLU A 327 -5.09 -8.27 -8.80
C GLU A 327 -5.58 -9.42 -9.69
N SER A 328 -6.89 -9.66 -9.72
CA SER A 328 -7.50 -10.67 -10.59
C SER A 328 -7.31 -10.34 -12.07
N LEU A 329 -7.44 -9.06 -12.45
CA LEU A 329 -7.19 -8.58 -13.81
C LEU A 329 -5.72 -8.74 -14.22
N VAL A 330 -4.78 -8.33 -13.36
CA VAL A 330 -3.33 -8.48 -13.58
C VAL A 330 -2.98 -9.96 -13.81
N LYS A 331 -3.54 -10.85 -12.98
CA LYS A 331 -3.35 -12.29 -13.14
C LYS A 331 -3.88 -12.78 -14.48
N ALA A 332 -5.11 -12.41 -14.85
CA ALA A 332 -5.69 -12.82 -16.13
C ALA A 332 -4.88 -12.31 -17.35
N GLN A 333 -4.33 -11.09 -17.28
CA GLN A 333 -3.46 -10.55 -18.33
C GLN A 333 -2.12 -11.29 -18.41
N GLN A 334 -1.55 -11.67 -17.26
CA GLN A 334 -0.36 -12.50 -17.21
C GLN A 334 -0.61 -13.87 -17.86
N ASP A 335 -1.68 -14.56 -17.44
CA ASP A 335 -2.06 -15.88 -17.94
C ASP A 335 -2.28 -15.85 -19.46
N MET A 336 -2.89 -14.77 -19.97
CA MET A 336 -3.07 -14.56 -21.42
C MET A 336 -1.74 -14.42 -22.16
N GLY A 337 -0.80 -13.66 -21.59
CA GLY A 337 0.55 -13.53 -22.14
C GLY A 337 1.32 -14.85 -22.16
N GLU A 338 1.21 -15.64 -21.09
CA GLU A 338 1.84 -16.98 -21.00
C GLU A 338 1.24 -17.95 -22.01
N THR A 339 -0.09 -18.08 -22.03
CA THR A 339 -0.82 -18.95 -22.97
C THR A 339 -0.50 -18.62 -24.42
N MET A 340 -0.45 -17.33 -24.77
CA MET A 340 -0.12 -16.88 -26.12
C MET A 340 1.34 -17.23 -26.50
N GLY A 341 2.25 -17.20 -25.52
CA GLY A 341 3.63 -17.61 -25.72
C GLY A 341 3.74 -19.12 -25.97
N GLU A 342 3.03 -19.93 -25.18
CA GLU A 342 2.95 -21.38 -25.37
C GLU A 342 2.36 -21.77 -26.72
N LEU A 343 1.30 -21.08 -27.16
CA LEU A 343 0.71 -21.26 -28.49
C LEU A 343 1.75 -21.01 -29.59
N GLY A 344 2.50 -19.91 -29.49
CA GLY A 344 3.58 -19.61 -30.44
C GLY A 344 4.66 -20.69 -30.48
N LEU A 345 5.08 -21.20 -29.32
CA LEU A 345 6.06 -22.30 -29.24
C LEU A 345 5.52 -23.61 -29.83
N ALA A 346 4.23 -23.90 -29.64
CA ALA A 346 3.59 -25.06 -30.25
C ALA A 346 3.62 -24.99 -31.77
N PHE A 347 3.30 -23.82 -32.36
CA PHE A 347 3.40 -23.61 -33.80
C PHE A 347 4.83 -23.63 -34.33
N ILE A 348 5.83 -23.17 -33.56
CA ILE A 348 7.25 -23.32 -33.92
C ILE A 348 7.60 -24.81 -34.03
N LYS A 349 7.19 -25.63 -33.05
CA LYS A 349 7.44 -27.08 -33.07
C LYS A 349 6.78 -27.75 -34.28
N LEU A 350 5.52 -27.40 -34.55
CA LEU A 350 4.78 -27.94 -35.69
C LEU A 350 5.40 -27.53 -37.03
N THR A 351 5.88 -26.29 -37.14
CA THR A 351 6.63 -25.78 -38.32
C THR A 351 7.91 -26.57 -38.55
N LYS A 352 8.65 -26.87 -37.48
CA LYS A 352 9.88 -27.66 -37.59
C LYS A 352 9.58 -29.06 -38.10
N PHE A 353 8.58 -29.72 -37.49
CA PHE A 353 8.13 -31.05 -37.90
C PHE A 353 7.66 -31.09 -39.36
N GLU A 354 6.79 -30.17 -39.78
CA GLU A 354 6.31 -30.14 -41.17
C GLU A 354 7.44 -29.90 -42.18
N ASN A 355 8.44 -29.08 -41.85
CA ASN A 355 9.58 -28.85 -42.74
C ASN A 355 10.49 -30.08 -42.88
N GLU A 356 10.71 -30.82 -41.80
CA GLU A 356 11.51 -32.06 -41.80
C GLU A 356 10.85 -33.16 -42.66
N GLU A 357 9.51 -33.21 -42.65
CA GLU A 357 8.73 -34.23 -43.36
C GLU A 357 8.14 -33.74 -44.71
N ALA A 358 8.53 -32.55 -45.20
CA ALA A 358 7.93 -31.94 -46.39
C ALA A 358 8.38 -32.57 -47.71
N LEU A 359 7.48 -33.34 -48.32
CA LEU A 359 7.65 -33.94 -49.66
C LEU A 359 7.12 -33.02 -50.78
N PHE A 360 6.09 -32.23 -50.50
CA PHE A 360 5.40 -31.39 -51.48
C PHE A 360 5.56 -29.89 -51.20
N ASN A 361 5.49 -29.06 -52.26
CA ASN A 361 5.59 -27.61 -52.12
C ASN A 361 4.47 -27.01 -51.25
N SER A 362 3.26 -27.58 -51.32
CA SER A 362 2.11 -27.17 -50.49
C SER A 362 2.37 -27.33 -48.99
N GLN A 363 3.12 -28.35 -48.56
CA GLN A 363 3.51 -28.54 -47.16
C GLN A 363 4.50 -27.46 -46.71
N ARG A 364 5.46 -27.09 -47.57
CA ARG A 364 6.43 -26.01 -47.27
C ARG A 364 5.75 -24.64 -47.15
N VAL A 365 4.76 -24.37 -48.00
CA VAL A 365 3.94 -23.14 -47.92
C VAL A 365 3.18 -23.10 -46.60
N ARG A 366 2.49 -24.19 -46.23
CA ARG A 366 1.77 -24.26 -44.94
C ARG A 366 2.70 -24.10 -43.74
N ALA A 367 3.88 -24.72 -43.78
CA ALA A 367 4.88 -24.56 -42.72
C ALA A 367 5.34 -23.10 -42.60
N ALA A 368 5.50 -22.37 -43.71
CA ALA A 368 5.83 -20.95 -43.70
C ALA A 368 4.69 -20.09 -43.10
N ASP A 369 3.44 -20.35 -43.48
CA ASP A 369 2.29 -19.64 -42.93
C ASP A 369 2.13 -19.89 -41.42
N MET A 370 2.35 -21.14 -41.01
CA MET A 370 2.35 -21.51 -39.59
C MET A 370 3.49 -20.84 -38.82
N LYS A 371 4.67 -20.66 -39.42
CA LYS A 371 5.77 -19.86 -38.85
C LYS A 371 5.33 -18.41 -38.60
N ASN A 372 4.56 -17.82 -39.52
CA ASN A 372 4.03 -16.47 -39.37
C ASN A 372 3.06 -16.39 -38.19
N VAL A 373 2.13 -17.34 -38.07
CA VAL A 373 1.23 -17.47 -36.90
C VAL A 373 2.03 -17.62 -35.60
N ALA A 374 3.06 -18.46 -35.60
CA ALA A 374 3.91 -18.69 -34.44
C ALA A 374 4.60 -17.40 -33.98
N THR A 375 5.18 -16.66 -34.94
CA THR A 375 5.87 -15.40 -34.69
C THR A 375 4.91 -14.33 -34.16
N ALA A 376 3.70 -14.26 -34.73
CA ALA A 376 2.65 -13.36 -34.29
C ALA A 376 2.19 -13.66 -32.84
N ALA A 377 1.98 -14.94 -32.51
CA ALA A 377 1.63 -15.36 -31.15
C ALA A 377 2.75 -15.00 -30.14
N VAL A 378 4.02 -15.32 -30.42
CA VAL A 378 5.13 -14.92 -29.54
C VAL A 378 5.22 -13.40 -29.38
N LYS A 379 4.98 -12.63 -30.44
CA LYS A 379 4.97 -11.17 -30.38
C LYS A 379 3.79 -10.62 -29.56
N ALA A 380 2.59 -11.18 -29.72
CA ALA A 380 1.43 -10.83 -28.92
C ALA A 380 1.65 -11.15 -27.44
N SER A 381 2.27 -12.29 -27.12
CA SER A 381 2.69 -12.65 -25.76
C SER A 381 3.56 -11.58 -25.11
N ARG A 382 4.57 -11.07 -25.82
CA ARG A 382 5.42 -9.96 -25.33
C ARG A 382 4.62 -8.70 -25.05
N PHE A 383 3.71 -8.32 -25.95
CA PHE A 383 2.83 -7.18 -25.74
C PHE A 383 1.89 -7.34 -24.54
N TYR A 384 1.32 -8.53 -24.32
CA TYR A 384 0.53 -8.80 -23.11
C TYR A 384 1.36 -8.67 -21.82
N ARG A 385 2.61 -9.13 -21.82
CA ARG A 385 3.51 -8.99 -20.66
C ARG A 385 3.88 -7.53 -20.37
N GLU A 386 4.20 -6.77 -21.42
CA GLU A 386 4.47 -5.33 -21.30
C GLU A 386 3.24 -4.55 -20.83
N LEU A 387 2.06 -4.88 -21.36
CA LEU A 387 0.78 -4.33 -20.91
C LEU A 387 0.55 -4.64 -19.42
N ASN A 388 0.72 -5.90 -19.02
CA ASN A 388 0.52 -6.30 -17.63
C ASN A 388 1.42 -5.53 -16.66
N ALA A 389 2.70 -5.30 -17.02
CA ALA A 389 3.61 -4.48 -16.22
C ALA A 389 3.11 -3.02 -16.08
N GLN A 390 2.51 -2.45 -17.12
CA GLN A 390 1.88 -1.13 -17.04
C GLN A 390 0.59 -1.14 -16.23
N THR A 391 -0.24 -2.19 -16.35
CA THR A 391 -1.46 -2.37 -15.57
C THR A 391 -1.15 -2.40 -14.08
N VAL A 392 -0.17 -3.21 -13.65
CA VAL A 392 0.31 -3.24 -12.26
C VAL A 392 0.70 -1.85 -11.78
N LYS A 393 1.48 -1.10 -12.59
CA LYS A 393 1.94 0.24 -12.23
C LYS A 393 0.79 1.23 -12.01
N HIS A 394 -0.22 1.21 -12.87
CA HIS A 394 -1.38 2.10 -12.72
C HIS A 394 -2.23 1.70 -11.50
N LEU A 395 -2.51 0.41 -11.37
CA LEU A 395 -3.41 -0.10 -10.34
C LEU A 395 -2.77 -0.17 -8.94
N ASP A 396 -1.45 -0.04 -8.81
CA ASP A 396 -0.75 0.17 -7.53
C ASP A 396 -1.37 1.32 -6.72
N THR A 397 -1.94 2.33 -7.40
CA THR A 397 -2.66 3.45 -6.79
C THR A 397 -3.75 2.98 -5.80
N PHE A 398 -4.42 1.85 -6.03
CA PHE A 398 -5.38 1.31 -5.06
C PHE A 398 -4.70 0.88 -3.75
N HIS A 399 -3.59 0.15 -3.84
CA HIS A 399 -2.79 -0.24 -2.67
C HIS A 399 -2.21 0.99 -1.95
N GLU A 400 -1.84 2.03 -2.70
CA GLU A 400 -1.39 3.29 -2.12
C GLU A 400 -2.45 3.93 -1.24
N TYR A 401 -3.70 4.03 -1.73
CA TYR A 401 -4.81 4.61 -0.98
C TYR A 401 -5.30 3.71 0.15
N LEU A 402 -5.25 2.37 0.01
CA LEU A 402 -5.46 1.44 1.12
C LEU A 402 -4.45 1.67 2.26
N GLY A 403 -3.18 1.89 1.93
CA GLY A 403 -2.18 2.27 2.91
C GLY A 403 -2.50 3.61 3.60
N LEU A 404 -2.99 4.60 2.85
CA LEU A 404 -3.41 5.89 3.42
C LEU A 404 -4.63 5.76 4.35
N MET A 405 -5.52 4.77 4.16
CA MET A 405 -6.65 4.56 5.07
C MET A 405 -6.18 4.25 6.50
N LEU A 406 -5.01 3.61 6.67
CA LEU A 406 -4.42 3.41 8.00
C LEU A 406 -4.11 4.76 8.69
N ALA A 407 -3.62 5.75 7.93
CA ALA A 407 -3.35 7.09 8.44
C ALA A 407 -4.64 7.84 8.78
N VAL A 408 -5.67 7.71 7.95
CA VAL A 408 -7.01 8.27 8.20
C VAL A 408 -7.58 7.70 9.50
N ASN A 409 -7.55 6.38 9.66
CA ASN A 409 -8.05 5.69 10.85
C ASN A 409 -7.26 6.09 12.11
N SER A 410 -5.94 6.23 12.01
CA SER A 410 -5.10 6.73 13.11
C SER A 410 -5.48 8.17 13.51
N ALA A 411 -5.68 9.05 12.54
CA ALA A 411 -6.05 10.45 12.78
C ALA A 411 -7.46 10.60 13.36
N PHE A 412 -8.41 9.72 12.99
CA PHE A 412 -9.72 9.65 13.63
C PHE A 412 -9.64 9.11 15.05
N SER A 413 -8.77 8.13 15.30
CA SER A 413 -8.49 7.62 16.65
C SER A 413 -7.89 8.71 17.54
N ASP A 414 -7.01 9.55 17.01
CA ASP A 414 -6.47 10.70 17.72
C ASP A 414 -7.57 11.66 18.18
N ARG A 415 -8.52 11.97 17.29
CA ARG A 415 -9.68 12.82 17.62
C ARG A 415 -10.52 12.19 18.73
N SER A 416 -10.88 10.92 18.61
CA SER A 416 -11.67 10.21 19.63
C SER A 416 -10.95 10.18 20.98
N SER A 417 -9.63 9.97 20.99
CA SER A 417 -8.81 9.99 22.22
C SER A 417 -8.73 11.38 22.85
N ALA A 418 -8.59 12.44 22.04
CA ALA A 418 -8.60 13.81 22.54
C ALA A 418 -9.97 14.20 23.12
N LEU A 419 -11.07 13.80 22.48
CA LEU A 419 -12.42 14.00 23.01
C LEU A 419 -12.61 13.28 24.35
N LEU A 420 -12.15 12.03 24.46
CA LEU A 420 -12.22 11.27 25.71
C LEU A 420 -11.44 11.95 26.85
N THR A 421 -10.30 12.56 26.53
CA THR A 421 -9.52 13.35 27.49
C THR A 421 -10.32 14.55 28.00
N VAL A 422 -10.97 15.29 27.09
CA VAL A 422 -11.85 16.42 27.43
C VAL A 422 -13.02 15.97 28.32
N GLN A 423 -13.71 14.88 27.95
CA GLN A 423 -14.81 14.32 28.73
C GLN A 423 -14.37 13.90 30.14
N THR A 424 -13.20 13.28 30.25
CA THR A 424 -12.64 12.83 31.53
C THR A 424 -12.37 14.02 32.44
N LEU A 425 -11.72 15.08 31.94
CA LEU A 425 -11.42 16.29 32.72
C LEU A 425 -12.69 17.06 33.12
N LEU A 426 -13.70 17.12 32.25
CA LEU A 426 -15.00 17.70 32.58
C LEU A 426 -15.68 16.95 33.72
N SER A 427 -15.68 15.61 33.67
CA SER A 427 -16.25 14.79 34.75
C SER A 427 -15.48 14.94 36.06
N GLU A 428 -14.13 14.95 36.00
CA GLU A 428 -13.31 15.19 37.18
C GLU A 428 -13.59 16.56 37.79
N LEU A 429 -13.73 17.60 36.97
CA LEU A 429 -14.03 18.94 37.42
C LEU A 429 -15.39 19.04 38.12
N ASP A 430 -16.44 18.42 37.58
CA ASP A 430 -17.77 18.35 38.21
C ASP A 430 -17.71 17.62 39.57
N THR A 431 -16.95 16.52 39.66
CA THR A 431 -16.76 15.81 40.94
C THR A 431 -16.01 16.64 41.98
N LEU A 432 -15.02 17.43 41.56
CA LEU A 432 -14.27 18.31 42.45
C LEU A 432 -15.14 19.49 42.91
N GLN A 433 -15.89 20.12 42.00
CA GLN A 433 -16.82 21.21 42.30
C GLN A 433 -17.92 20.78 43.28
N SER A 434 -18.56 19.64 43.03
CA SER A 434 -19.59 19.11 43.94
C SER A 434 -19.02 18.72 45.32
N ARG A 435 -17.75 18.31 45.40
CA ARG A 435 -17.06 18.09 46.67
C ARG A 435 -16.76 19.40 47.39
N ALA A 436 -16.37 20.44 46.67
CA ALA A 436 -16.11 21.77 47.23
C ALA A 436 -17.39 22.39 47.80
N GLU A 437 -18.49 22.36 47.03
CA GLU A 437 -19.80 22.84 47.47
C GLU A 437 -20.26 22.14 48.77
N LYS A 438 -20.15 20.81 48.83
CA LYS A 438 -20.49 20.04 50.04
C LYS A 438 -19.64 20.45 51.24
N LEU A 439 -18.35 20.67 51.04
CA LEU A 439 -17.43 21.06 52.11
C LEU A 439 -17.68 22.50 52.58
N GLU A 440 -18.01 23.40 51.67
CA GLU A 440 -18.40 24.79 51.95
C GLU A 440 -19.69 24.86 52.78
N VAL A 441 -20.74 24.15 52.34
CA VAL A 441 -22.02 24.05 53.07
C VAL A 441 -21.81 23.47 54.47
N GLN A 442 -20.91 22.50 54.64
CA GLN A 442 -20.58 21.95 55.95
C GLN A 442 -19.78 22.91 56.83
N SER A 443 -18.88 23.70 56.24
CA SER A 443 -18.08 24.70 56.95
C SER A 443 -18.95 25.84 57.49
N ASN A 444 -19.92 26.30 56.70
CA ASN A 444 -20.82 27.40 57.06
C ASN A 444 -21.79 27.08 58.22
N LYS A 445 -21.96 25.81 58.58
CA LYS A 445 -22.82 25.37 59.71
C LYS A 445 -22.16 25.54 61.08
N ILE A 446 -20.86 25.80 61.15
CA ILE A 446 -20.10 25.94 62.41
C ILE A 446 -19.72 27.40 62.61
N PHE A 447 -20.29 28.06 63.63
CA PHE A 447 -19.98 29.45 63.97
C PHE A 447 -18.50 29.58 64.36
N GLY A 448 -17.73 30.32 63.56
CA GLY A 448 -16.29 30.55 63.77
C GLY A 448 -15.34 29.83 62.79
N GLY A 449 -15.86 28.93 61.93
CA GLY A 449 -15.09 28.29 60.85
C GLY A 449 -13.98 27.35 61.34
N ASP A 450 -14.05 26.07 60.98
CA ASP A 450 -12.94 25.15 61.29
C ASP A 450 -11.74 25.46 60.39
N LYS A 451 -10.66 26.02 60.97
CA LYS A 451 -9.42 26.36 60.25
C LYS A 451 -8.86 25.21 59.41
N SER A 452 -9.09 23.95 59.83
CA SER A 452 -8.67 22.78 59.06
C SER A 452 -9.55 22.53 57.82
N ARG A 453 -10.86 22.83 57.89
CA ARG A 453 -11.79 22.73 56.76
C ARG A 453 -11.59 23.86 55.75
N ILE A 454 -11.28 25.07 56.22
CA ILE A 454 -10.94 26.21 55.37
C ILE A 454 -9.70 25.87 54.52
N ARG A 455 -8.62 25.35 55.14
CA ARG A 455 -7.43 24.89 54.39
C ARG A 455 -7.73 23.80 53.37
N LYS A 456 -8.55 22.80 53.74
CA LYS A 456 -8.98 21.75 52.79
C LYS A 456 -9.80 22.29 51.63
N LEU A 457 -10.62 23.32 51.86
CA LEU A 457 -11.37 24.01 50.81
C LEU A 457 -10.41 24.77 49.88
N GLU A 458 -9.41 25.47 50.42
CA GLU A 458 -8.37 26.14 49.65
C GLU A 458 -7.57 25.17 48.77
N GLU A 459 -7.12 24.04 49.33
CA GLU A 459 -6.43 22.98 48.57
C GLU A 459 -7.31 22.38 47.45
N LEU A 460 -8.60 22.18 47.73
CA LEU A 460 -9.54 21.66 46.75
C LEU A 460 -9.83 22.68 45.64
N ASN A 461 -9.94 23.97 45.98
CA ASN A 461 -10.11 25.05 45.02
C ASN A 461 -8.88 25.20 44.12
N GLU A 462 -7.67 25.06 44.66
CA GLU A 462 -6.46 25.04 43.81
C GLU A 462 -6.44 23.81 42.89
N THR A 463 -6.89 22.64 43.38
CA THR A 463 -7.03 21.45 42.53
C THR A 463 -8.06 21.67 41.41
N ILE A 464 -9.21 22.28 41.71
CA ILE A 464 -10.23 22.66 40.71
C ILE A 464 -9.61 23.59 39.67
N ARG A 465 -8.86 24.61 40.10
CA ARG A 465 -8.20 25.56 39.22
C ARG A 465 -7.22 24.88 38.27
N VAL A 466 -6.36 23.98 38.77
CA VAL A 466 -5.41 23.26 37.91
C VAL A 466 -6.14 22.30 36.95
N THR A 467 -7.20 21.61 37.38
CA THR A 467 -8.01 20.74 36.50
C THR A 467 -8.73 21.55 35.43
N GLU A 468 -9.23 22.75 35.77
CA GLU A 468 -9.85 23.69 34.82
C GLU A 468 -8.84 24.16 33.76
N ASP A 469 -7.62 24.51 34.16
CA ASP A 469 -6.52 24.84 33.25
C ASP A 469 -6.16 23.67 32.33
N ALA A 470 -6.05 22.45 32.89
CA ALA A 470 -5.81 21.23 32.12
C ALA A 470 -6.93 20.94 31.11
N LYS A 471 -8.20 21.12 31.50
CA LYS A 471 -9.36 21.01 30.62
C LYS A 471 -9.27 22.01 29.46
N ASN A 472 -8.93 23.27 29.74
CA ASN A 472 -8.78 24.31 28.71
C ASN A 472 -7.61 24.02 27.74
N VAL A 473 -6.56 23.32 28.19
CA VAL A 473 -5.48 22.82 27.33
C VAL A 473 -5.97 21.65 26.47
N ALA A 474 -6.71 20.69 27.05
CA ALA A 474 -7.27 19.55 26.32
C ALA A 474 -8.30 19.95 25.26
N ILE A 475 -9.17 20.93 25.55
CA ILE A 475 -10.15 21.46 24.58
C ILE A 475 -9.43 22.08 23.38
N ARG A 476 -8.38 22.89 23.61
CA ARG A 476 -7.60 23.51 22.52
C ARG A 476 -6.93 22.46 21.64
N GLU A 477 -6.40 21.39 22.23
CA GLU A 477 -5.85 20.29 21.43
C GLU A 477 -6.92 19.58 20.62
N TYR A 478 -8.07 19.27 21.23
CA TYR A 478 -9.16 18.61 20.54
C TYR A 478 -9.64 19.43 19.32
N GLU A 479 -9.81 20.74 19.49
CA GLU A 479 -10.16 21.64 18.38
C GLU A 479 -9.07 21.69 17.30
N ARG A 480 -7.79 21.68 17.68
CA ARG A 480 -6.67 21.60 16.73
C ARG A 480 -6.71 20.31 15.90
N ILE A 481 -6.95 19.17 16.54
CA ILE A 481 -7.05 17.86 15.86
C ILE A 481 -8.28 17.83 14.94
N LYS A 482 -9.39 18.42 15.38
CA LYS A 482 -10.62 18.55 14.58
C LYS A 482 -10.38 19.35 13.30
N GLU A 483 -9.70 20.48 13.39
CA GLU A 483 -9.36 21.29 12.22
C GLU A 483 -8.37 20.58 11.29
N ASN A 484 -7.37 19.89 11.85
CA ASN A 484 -6.45 19.06 11.06
C ASN A 484 -7.21 17.97 10.29
N ASN A 485 -8.07 17.19 10.96
CA ASN A 485 -8.88 16.15 10.30
C ASN A 485 -9.75 16.73 9.17
N LYS A 486 -10.36 17.91 9.38
CA LYS A 486 -11.18 18.56 8.36
C LYS A 486 -10.34 18.95 7.14
N SER A 487 -9.24 19.66 7.34
CA SER A 487 -8.33 20.09 6.28
C SER A 487 -7.75 18.90 5.51
N GLU A 488 -7.42 17.82 6.22
CA GLU A 488 -6.82 16.63 5.62
C GLU A 488 -7.82 15.76 4.86
N LEU A 489 -9.09 15.74 5.29
CA LEU A 489 -10.18 15.12 4.51
C LEU A 489 -10.38 15.84 3.18
N GLU A 490 -10.39 17.18 3.19
CA GLU A 490 -10.50 17.98 1.97
C GLU A 490 -9.29 17.80 1.07
N ARG A 491 -8.07 17.78 1.62
CA ARG A 491 -6.86 17.51 0.83
C ARG A 491 -6.90 16.12 0.20
N LEU A 492 -7.20 15.10 0.99
CA LEU A 492 -7.26 13.70 0.54
C LEU A 492 -8.29 13.52 -0.56
N ASP A 493 -9.46 14.16 -0.46
CA ASP A 493 -10.50 14.09 -1.49
C ASP A 493 -10.03 14.65 -2.84
N ASN A 494 -9.36 15.80 -2.81
CA ASN A 494 -8.77 16.45 -3.98
C ASN A 494 -7.63 15.62 -4.60
N GLU A 495 -6.71 15.12 -3.78
CA GLU A 495 -5.60 14.26 -4.22
C GLU A 495 -6.15 12.96 -4.83
N ARG A 496 -7.10 12.31 -4.16
CA ARG A 496 -7.75 11.07 -4.62
C ARG A 496 -8.38 11.25 -5.99
N HIS A 497 -9.12 12.35 -6.17
CA HIS A 497 -9.78 12.63 -7.44
C HIS A 497 -8.76 12.75 -8.58
N ALA A 498 -7.70 13.54 -8.38
CA ALA A 498 -6.66 13.75 -9.39
C ALA A 498 -5.88 12.46 -9.69
N ASP A 499 -5.49 11.72 -8.65
CA ASP A 499 -4.72 10.49 -8.78
C ASP A 499 -5.51 9.40 -9.50
N PHE A 500 -6.79 9.21 -9.14
CA PHE A 500 -7.62 8.17 -9.76
C PHE A 500 -7.94 8.51 -11.21
N LEU A 501 -8.16 9.78 -11.53
CA LEU A 501 -8.32 10.21 -12.92
C LEU A 501 -7.05 9.92 -13.74
N ASN A 502 -5.87 10.23 -13.21
CA ASN A 502 -4.60 9.96 -13.87
C ASN A 502 -4.33 8.46 -14.01
N MET A 503 -4.61 7.67 -12.98
CA MET A 503 -4.55 6.21 -13.00
C MET A 503 -5.44 5.65 -14.12
N LEU A 504 -6.73 6.00 -14.14
CA LEU A 504 -7.68 5.48 -15.13
C LEU A 504 -7.30 5.89 -16.54
N LYS A 505 -6.89 7.15 -16.73
CA LYS A 505 -6.42 7.64 -18.02
C LYS A 505 -5.20 6.86 -18.50
N GLY A 506 -4.21 6.67 -17.64
CA GLY A 506 -3.00 5.91 -17.95
C GLY A 506 -3.31 4.44 -18.27
N PHE A 507 -4.19 3.81 -17.48
CA PHE A 507 -4.67 2.46 -17.69
C PHE A 507 -5.35 2.32 -19.06
N VAL A 508 -6.36 3.14 -19.36
CA VAL A 508 -7.12 3.06 -20.62
C VAL A 508 -6.22 3.32 -21.83
N LEU A 509 -5.36 4.33 -21.78
CA LEU A 509 -4.45 4.63 -22.90
C LEU A 509 -3.51 3.46 -23.21
N ASN A 510 -2.98 2.79 -22.18
CA ASN A 510 -2.15 1.61 -22.38
C ASN A 510 -2.98 0.42 -22.88
N GLN A 511 -4.17 0.17 -22.32
CA GLN A 511 -5.04 -0.90 -22.80
C GLN A 511 -5.35 -0.76 -24.30
N VAL A 512 -5.75 0.44 -24.74
CA VAL A 512 -6.03 0.72 -26.15
C VAL A 512 -4.77 0.57 -27.00
N GLY A 513 -3.68 1.23 -26.63
CA GLY A 513 -2.45 1.21 -27.42
C GLY A 513 -1.85 -0.19 -27.59
N TYR A 514 -1.94 -1.06 -26.57
CA TYR A 514 -1.50 -2.44 -26.70
C TYR A 514 -2.51 -3.31 -27.45
N ALA A 515 -3.82 -3.08 -27.30
CA ALA A 515 -4.84 -3.77 -28.10
C ALA A 515 -4.66 -3.49 -29.60
N GLU A 516 -4.37 -2.25 -29.99
CA GLU A 516 -4.07 -1.87 -31.37
C GLU A 516 -2.79 -2.56 -31.89
N LYS A 517 -1.72 -2.56 -31.09
CA LYS A 517 -0.47 -3.29 -31.44
C LYS A 517 -0.71 -4.77 -31.68
N ILE A 518 -1.49 -5.42 -30.81
CA ILE A 518 -1.83 -6.83 -30.92
C ILE A 518 -2.74 -7.07 -32.13
N SER A 519 -3.74 -6.22 -32.35
CA SER A 519 -4.61 -6.28 -33.53
C SER A 519 -3.80 -6.19 -34.82
N ASN A 520 -2.88 -5.25 -34.93
CA ASN A 520 -2.04 -5.08 -36.12
C ASN A 520 -1.19 -6.34 -36.42
N VAL A 521 -0.70 -7.01 -35.37
CA VAL A 521 0.03 -8.27 -35.51
C VAL A 521 -0.87 -9.37 -36.10
N TRP A 522 -2.10 -9.50 -35.62
CA TRP A 522 -3.04 -10.49 -36.12
C TRP A 522 -3.62 -10.16 -37.50
N SER A 523 -3.88 -8.88 -37.78
CA SER A 523 -4.32 -8.42 -39.10
C SER A 523 -3.30 -8.78 -40.17
N LYS A 524 -2.01 -8.60 -39.90
CA LYS A 524 -0.94 -9.01 -40.81
C LYS A 524 -0.97 -10.51 -41.11
N VAL A 525 -1.18 -11.35 -40.10
CA VAL A 525 -1.32 -12.81 -40.30
C VAL A 525 -2.55 -13.12 -41.16
N ALA A 526 -3.69 -12.47 -40.90
CA ALA A 526 -4.92 -12.67 -41.66
C ALA A 526 -4.78 -12.26 -43.14
N GLU A 527 -4.04 -11.18 -43.42
CA GLU A 527 -3.72 -10.73 -44.77
C GLU A 527 -2.80 -11.71 -45.49
N GLU A 528 -1.71 -12.14 -44.84
CA GLU A 528 -0.73 -13.09 -45.39
C GLU A 528 -1.37 -14.46 -45.68
N THR A 529 -2.38 -14.87 -44.90
CA THR A 529 -3.09 -16.15 -45.05
C THR A 529 -4.39 -16.05 -45.87
N SER A 530 -4.67 -14.89 -46.48
CA SER A 530 -5.93 -14.63 -47.20
C SER A 530 -6.13 -15.46 -48.48
N SER A 531 -5.09 -16.13 -48.99
CA SER A 531 -5.21 -17.08 -50.11
C SER A 531 -6.12 -18.26 -49.76
N TYR A 532 -6.08 -18.75 -48.52
CA TYR A 532 -6.89 -19.90 -48.09
C TYR A 532 -8.40 -19.64 -48.12
N SER A 533 -8.84 -18.39 -47.95
CA SER A 533 -10.25 -18.05 -48.06
C SER A 533 -10.69 -17.93 -49.52
N ARG A 534 -9.80 -17.45 -50.40
CA ARG A 534 -10.06 -17.27 -51.84
C ARG A 534 -10.10 -18.58 -52.63
N GLU A 535 -9.41 -19.62 -52.18
CA GLU A 535 -9.43 -20.95 -52.81
C GLU A 535 -10.64 -21.80 -52.38
N SER A 536 -11.43 -21.34 -51.40
CA SER A 536 -12.61 -22.06 -50.87
C SER A 536 -13.94 -21.71 -51.55
N THR A 537 -13.93 -20.80 -52.53
CA THR A 537 -15.03 -20.43 -53.44
C THR A 537 -14.66 -20.80 -54.86
#